data_AF-A0A109FH26-F1
#
_entry.id   AF-A0A109FH26-F1
#
_cell.length_a   1.000
_cell.length_b   1.000
_cell.length_c   1.000
_cell.angle_alpha   90.00
_cell.angle_beta   90.00
_cell.angle_gamma   90.00
#
_symmetry.space_group_name_H-M   'P 1'
#
loop_
_entity.id
_entity.type
_entity.pdbx_description
1 polymer ?
#
loop_
_entity_poly.entity_id
_entity_poly.type
_entity_poly.pdbx_seq_one_letter_code
_entity_poly.pdbx_strand_id
1 'polypeptide(L)'
;FIHSILSKSRCHVPTFLCTLVYLERLKKRLPSHARGCHTTRHRVFLAVLIVTAKYLNDSSPQNKHWQRYAGFFQLAEITLMERQLLTILNFDLNFTEEELITCLGTLLRP
;
A
#
# COMPACT_ATOMS: atom_id res chain seq x y z
N PHE A 1 -10.55 1.15 9.89
CA PHE A 1 -10.01 1.76 8.65
C PHE A 1 -9.86 0.75 7.52
N ILE A 2 -8.95 -0.24 7.64
CA ILE A 2 -8.61 -1.20 6.57
C ILE A 2 -9.84 -1.90 5.99
N HIS A 3 -10.68 -2.51 6.83
CA HIS A 3 -11.92 -3.16 6.37
C HIS A 3 -12.83 -2.23 5.56
N SER A 4 -13.02 -0.99 6.03
CA SER A 4 -13.85 0.00 5.33
C SER A 4 -13.28 0.37 3.96
N ILE A 5 -11.96 0.50 3.82
CA ILE A 5 -11.38 0.90 2.54
C ILE A 5 -11.40 -0.24 1.53
N LEU A 6 -11.12 -1.47 1.97
CA LEU A 6 -11.18 -2.67 1.13
C LEU A 6 -12.61 -2.92 0.62
N SER A 7 -13.61 -2.79 1.50
CA SER A 7 -15.01 -2.92 1.12
C SER A 7 -15.44 -1.87 0.09
N LYS A 8 -15.08 -0.60 0.30
CA LYS A 8 -15.43 0.51 -0.61
C LYS A 8 -14.70 0.45 -1.94
N SER A 9 -13.42 0.06 -1.96
CA SER A 9 -12.64 -0.03 -3.19
C SER A 9 -12.87 -1.32 -3.96
N ARG A 10 -13.57 -2.30 -3.38
CA ARG A 10 -13.73 -3.67 -3.92
C ARG A 10 -12.38 -4.31 -4.25
N CYS A 11 -11.37 -4.04 -3.43
CA CYS A 11 -10.03 -4.59 -3.63
C CYS A 11 -10.06 -6.10 -3.43
N HIS A 12 -9.57 -6.85 -4.42
CA HIS A 12 -9.48 -8.30 -4.35
C HIS A 12 -8.42 -8.72 -3.32
N VAL A 13 -8.64 -9.87 -2.67
CA VAL A 13 -7.73 -10.42 -1.66
C VAL A 13 -6.28 -10.57 -2.19
N PRO A 14 -6.03 -11.06 -3.41
CA PRO A 14 -4.66 -11.14 -3.94
C PRO A 14 -3.95 -9.78 -3.98
N THR A 15 -4.62 -8.73 -4.47
CA THR A 15 -4.07 -7.37 -4.50
C THR A 15 -3.78 -6.84 -3.09
N PHE A 16 -4.67 -7.12 -2.13
CA PHE A 16 -4.44 -6.76 -0.74
C PHE A 16 -3.24 -7.50 -0.14
N LEU A 17 -3.09 -8.80 -0.40
CA LEU A 17 -1.97 -9.60 0.09
C LEU A 17 -0.63 -9.11 -0.47
N CYS A 18 -0.57 -8.72 -1.74
CA CYS A 18 0.65 -8.15 -2.33
C CYS A 18 1.13 -6.85 -1.68
N THR A 19 0.27 -6.15 -0.92
CA THR A 19 0.71 -4.96 -0.15
C THR A 19 1.81 -5.30 0.86
N LEU A 20 1.90 -6.55 1.32
CA LEU A 20 2.91 -7.00 2.27
C LEU A 20 4.32 -6.90 1.70
N VAL A 21 4.51 -7.17 0.40
CA VAL A 21 5.81 -7.05 -0.28
C VAL A 21 6.32 -5.61 -0.18
N TYR A 22 5.49 -4.64 -0.53
CA TYR A 22 5.87 -3.23 -0.50
C TYR A 22 5.97 -2.67 0.92
N LEU A 23 5.20 -3.18 1.88
CA LEU A 23 5.38 -2.85 3.30
C LEU A 23 6.74 -3.32 3.81
N GLU A 24 7.16 -4.54 3.45
CA GLU A 24 8.47 -5.08 3.83
C GLU A 24 9.62 -4.32 3.15
N ARG A 25 9.49 -3.98 1.85
CA ARG A 25 10.45 -3.12 1.15
C ARG A 25 10.53 -1.73 1.76
N LEU A 26 9.40 -1.12 2.11
CA LEU A 26 9.35 0.17 2.78
C LEU A 26 10.09 0.12 4.12
N LYS A 27 9.81 -0.90 4.94
CA LYS A 27 10.47 -1.11 6.24
C LYS A 27 12.00 -1.16 6.11
N LYS A 28 12.53 -1.84 5.08
CA LYS A 28 13.98 -1.94 4.82
C LYS A 28 14.63 -0.62 4.37
N ARG A 29 13.85 0.26 3.74
CA ARG A 29 14.34 1.54 3.20
C ARG A 29 14.13 2.74 4.13
N LEU A 30 13.36 2.56 5.20
CA LEU A 30 13.17 3.61 6.20
C LEU A 30 14.42 3.76 7.08
N PRO A 31 14.80 4.99 7.45
CA PRO A 31 15.85 5.22 8.45
C PRO A 31 15.52 4.52 9.76
N SER A 32 16.53 3.96 10.45
CA SER A 32 16.37 3.32 11.77
C SER A 32 15.74 4.25 12.83
N HIS A 33 15.87 5.56 12.65
CA HIS A 33 15.34 6.59 13.54
C HIS A 33 13.96 7.11 13.11
N ALA A 34 13.36 6.59 12.04
CA ALA A 34 12.05 7.03 11.57
C ALA A 34 10.98 6.73 12.62
N ARG A 35 10.30 7.77 13.10
CA ARG A 35 9.16 7.65 14.02
C ARG A 35 7.90 8.18 13.36
N GLY A 36 6.86 7.35 13.36
CA GLY A 36 5.54 7.77 12.92
C GLY A 36 4.77 8.50 14.01
N CYS A 37 3.73 9.24 13.62
CA CYS A 37 2.68 9.71 14.51
C CYS A 37 1.44 8.81 14.38
N HIS A 38 0.40 9.08 15.17
CA HIS A 38 -0.83 8.26 15.22
C HIS A 38 -1.49 8.01 13.84
N THR A 39 -1.31 8.93 12.89
CA THR A 39 -1.89 8.83 11.54
C THR A 39 -0.97 8.16 10.51
N THR A 40 0.33 8.02 10.81
CA THR A 40 1.33 7.50 9.86
C THR A 40 0.98 6.10 9.38
N ARG A 41 0.49 5.21 10.27
CA ARG A 41 0.08 3.85 9.89
C ARG A 41 -1.04 3.82 8.84
N HIS A 42 -2.02 4.72 8.93
CA HIS A 42 -3.12 4.80 7.96
C HIS A 42 -2.62 5.36 6.63
N ARG A 43 -1.73 6.36 6.68
CA ARG A 43 -1.12 6.97 5.49
C ARG A 43 -0.26 5.98 4.72
N VAL A 44 0.64 5.29 5.43
CA VAL A 44 1.52 4.25 4.87
C VAL A 44 0.68 3.13 4.26
N PHE A 45 -0.29 2.60 5.00
CA PHE A 45 -1.16 1.54 4.48
C PHE A 45 -1.92 1.98 3.22
N LEU A 46 -2.48 3.19 3.23
CA LEU A 46 -3.20 3.74 2.07
C LEU A 46 -2.28 3.90 0.86
N ALA A 47 -1.10 4.47 1.03
CA ALA A 47 -0.12 4.64 -0.04
C ALA A 47 0.23 3.30 -0.68
N VAL A 48 0.52 2.29 0.16
CA VAL A 48 0.89 0.96 -0.32
C VAL A 48 -0.27 0.30 -1.05
N LEU A 49 -1.49 0.38 -0.53
CA LEU A 49 -2.67 -0.17 -1.19
C LEU A 49 -2.93 0.47 -2.55
N ILE A 50 -2.78 1.80 -2.66
CA ILE A 50 -2.95 2.52 -3.93
C ILE A 50 -1.92 2.06 -4.96
N VAL A 51 -0.63 2.05 -4.59
CA VAL A 51 0.46 1.62 -5.49
C VAL A 51 0.26 0.18 -5.93
N THR A 52 -0.07 -0.72 -4.99
CA THR A 52 -0.33 -2.14 -5.30
C THR A 52 -1.51 -2.31 -6.26
N ALA A 53 -2.62 -1.62 -6.01
CA ALA A 53 -3.80 -1.70 -6.87
C ALA A 53 -3.54 -1.17 -8.27
N LYS A 54 -2.76 -0.08 -8.40
CA LYS A 54 -2.41 0.49 -9.70
C LYS A 54 -1.39 -0.32 -10.48
N TYR A 55 -0.48 -0.99 -9.78
CA TYR A 55 0.56 -1.78 -10.42
C TYR A 55 0.06 -3.15 -10.92
N LEU A 56 -0.81 -3.81 -10.15
CA LEU A 56 -1.24 -5.18 -10.43
C LEU A 56 -2.52 -5.29 -11.27
N ASN A 57 -3.25 -4.20 -11.50
CA ASN A 57 -4.52 -4.24 -12.23
C ASN A 57 -4.49 -3.26 -13.40
N ASP A 58 -4.83 -3.76 -14.60
CA ASP A 58 -4.94 -2.96 -15.83
C ASP A 58 -5.91 -1.78 -15.68
N SER A 59 -6.96 -1.99 -14.89
CA SER A 59 -7.93 -0.98 -14.50
C SER A 59 -7.93 -0.80 -12.99
N SER A 60 -7.55 0.40 -12.53
CA SER A 60 -7.46 0.72 -11.10
C SER A 60 -8.09 2.08 -10.77
N PRO A 61 -8.61 2.29 -9.55
CA PRO A 61 -9.21 3.56 -9.18
C PRO A 61 -8.17 4.69 -9.17
N GLN A 62 -8.51 5.81 -9.83
CA GLN A 62 -7.74 7.07 -9.71
C GLN A 62 -7.76 7.62 -8.26
N ASN A 63 -6.81 8.50 -7.90
CA ASN A 63 -6.69 9.06 -6.54
C ASN A 63 -7.96 9.75 -6.03
N LYS A 64 -8.75 10.37 -6.93
CA LYS A 64 -10.06 10.96 -6.59
C LYS A 64 -11.05 9.93 -6.03
N HIS A 65 -10.96 8.67 -6.44
CA HIS A 65 -11.78 7.59 -5.90
C HIS A 65 -11.27 7.14 -4.54
N TRP A 66 -9.94 6.98 -4.40
CA TRP A 66 -9.31 6.67 -3.11
C TRP A 66 -9.61 7.71 -2.04
N GLN A 67 -9.72 8.99 -2.43
CA GLN A 67 -10.19 10.07 -1.56
C GLN A 67 -11.58 9.79 -0.99
N ARG A 68 -12.54 9.43 -1.87
CA ARG A 68 -13.91 9.09 -1.47
C ARG A 68 -13.95 7.83 -0.60
N TYR A 69 -13.10 6.84 -0.90
CA TYR A 69 -13.05 5.57 -0.13
C TYR A 69 -12.49 5.78 1.27
N ALA A 70 -11.39 6.51 1.40
CA ALA A 70 -10.76 6.81 2.68
C ALA A 70 -11.64 7.73 3.53
N GLY A 71 -12.18 8.81 2.94
CA GLY A 71 -13.14 9.71 3.58
C GLY A 71 -12.56 10.76 4.54
N PHE A 72 -11.28 10.67 4.88
CA PHE A 72 -10.63 11.60 5.83
C PHE A 72 -9.30 12.18 5.34
N PHE A 73 -8.91 11.91 4.09
CA PHE A 73 -7.74 12.52 3.46
C PHE A 73 -8.18 13.38 2.28
N GLN A 74 -7.49 14.49 2.07
CA GLN A 74 -7.64 15.31 0.87
C GLN A 74 -6.96 14.64 -0.33
N LEU A 75 -7.42 14.99 -1.54
CA LEU A 75 -6.82 14.47 -2.78
C LEU A 75 -5.31 14.77 -2.86
N ALA A 76 -4.90 15.97 -2.46
CA ALA A 76 -3.50 16.38 -2.44
C ALA A 76 -2.67 15.51 -1.49
N GLU A 77 -3.20 15.17 -0.31
CA GLU A 77 -2.54 14.27 0.62
C GLU A 77 -2.38 12.87 0.03
N ILE A 78 -3.42 12.33 -0.64
CA ILE A 78 -3.36 11.01 -1.26
C ILE A 78 -2.30 10.96 -2.36
N THR A 79 -2.29 11.96 -3.22
CA THR A 79 -1.27 12.08 -4.27
C THR A 79 0.13 12.24 -3.67
N LEU A 80 0.28 13.00 -2.58
CA LEU A 80 1.56 13.13 -1.89
C LEU A 80 2.01 11.78 -1.30
N MET A 81 1.12 11.07 -0.61
CA MET A 81 1.40 9.76 0.00
C MET A 81 1.85 8.73 -1.06
N GLU A 82 1.14 8.66 -2.19
CA GLU A 82 1.52 7.80 -3.31
C GLU A 82 2.91 8.16 -3.86
N ARG A 83 3.15 9.44 -4.16
CA ARG A 83 4.44 9.91 -4.68
C ARG A 83 5.59 9.62 -3.73
N GLN A 84 5.41 9.89 -2.44
CA GLN A 84 6.43 9.62 -1.42
C GLN A 84 6.78 8.14 -1.37
N LEU A 85 5.78 7.24 -1.43
CA LEU A 85 6.04 5.81 -1.45
C LEU A 85 6.82 5.40 -2.70
N LEU A 86 6.40 5.85 -3.89
CA LEU A 86 7.11 5.57 -5.14
C LEU A 86 8.56 6.06 -5.13
N THR A 87 8.80 7.26 -4.58
CA THR A 87 10.14 7.80 -4.38
C THR A 87 10.97 6.94 -3.44
N ILE A 88 10.43 6.53 -2.28
CA ILE A 88 11.17 5.67 -1.33
C ILE A 88 11.52 4.33 -1.96
N LEU A 89 10.61 3.75 -2.74
CA LEU A 89 10.82 2.49 -3.45
C LEU A 89 11.70 2.66 -4.70
N ASN A 90 12.11 3.88 -5.09
CA ASN A 90 12.79 4.17 -6.35
C ASN A 90 12.05 3.59 -7.58
N PHE A 91 10.71 3.56 -7.54
CA PHE A 91 9.87 2.92 -8.58
C PHE A 91 10.17 1.44 -8.83
N ASP A 92 10.91 0.77 -7.94
CA ASP A 92 11.15 -0.66 -7.97
C ASP A 92 9.92 -1.40 -7.42
N LEU A 93 8.95 -1.59 -8.32
CA LEU A 93 7.66 -2.24 -8.05
C LEU A 93 7.63 -3.70 -8.55
N ASN A 94 8.58 -4.12 -9.38
CA ASN A 94 8.61 -5.50 -9.84
C ASN A 94 9.00 -6.43 -8.68
N PHE A 95 8.28 -7.54 -8.53
CA PHE A 95 8.57 -8.57 -7.53
C PHE A 95 8.25 -9.96 -8.08
N THR A 96 8.94 -10.96 -7.55
CA THR A 96 8.76 -12.36 -7.96
C THR A 96 7.75 -13.07 -7.07
N GLU A 97 7.23 -14.20 -7.55
CA GLU A 97 6.37 -15.07 -6.75
C GLU A 97 7.07 -15.56 -5.48
N GLU A 98 8.37 -15.87 -5.55
CA GLU A 98 9.18 -16.28 -4.40
C GLU A 98 9.22 -15.21 -3.29
N GLU A 99 9.36 -13.94 -3.67
CA GLU A 99 9.33 -12.81 -2.71
C GLU A 99 7.96 -12.69 -2.06
N LEU A 100 6.88 -12.86 -2.84
CA LEU A 100 5.51 -12.84 -2.34
C LEU A 100 5.26 -13.99 -1.35
N ILE A 101 5.64 -15.22 -1.69
CA ILE A 101 5.51 -16.39 -0.81
C ILE A 101 6.30 -16.18 0.49
N THR A 102 7.51 -15.63 0.39
CA THR A 102 8.33 -15.32 1.57
C THR A 102 7.63 -14.32 2.50
N CYS A 103 7.02 -13.27 1.95
CA CYS A 103 6.27 -12.28 2.73
C CYS A 103 4.98 -12.87 3.34
N LEU A 104 4.31 -13.78 2.64
CA LEU A 104 3.11 -14.48 3.10
C LEU A 104 3.40 -15.64 4.04
N GLY A 105 4.66 -16.08 4.15
CA GLY A 105 5.04 -17.29 4.87
C GLY A 105 4.63 -17.33 6.34
N THR A 106 4.40 -16.18 6.99
CA THR A 106 3.86 -16.15 8.36
C THR A 106 2.36 -16.43 8.42
N LEU A 107 1.60 -16.08 7.38
CA LEU A 107 0.16 -16.27 7.25
C LEU A 107 -0.20 -17.65 6.69
N LEU A 108 0.71 -18.27 5.95
CA LEU A 108 0.54 -19.61 5.36
C LEU A 108 0.91 -20.74 6.33
N ARG A 109 1.39 -20.42 7.54
CA ARG A 109 1.62 -21.42 8.58
C ARG A 109 0.27 -21.94 9.10
N PRO A 110 0.14 -23.26 9.32
CA PRO A 110 -1.09 -23.85 9.83
C PRO A 110 -1.43 -23.38 11.26
#